data_AF-A0A7W1FXK5-F1
#
_entry.id   AF-A0A7W1FXK5-F1
#
_cell.length_a   1.000
_cell.length_b   1.000
_cell.length_c   1.000
_cell.angle_alpha   90.00
_cell.angle_beta   90.00
_cell.angle_gamma   90.00
#
_symmetry.space_group_name_H-M   'P 1'
#
loop_
_entity.id
_entity.type
_entity.pdbx_description
1 polymer ?
#
loop_
_entity_poly.entity_id
_entity_poly.type
_entity_poly.pdbx_seq_one_letter_code
_entity_poly.pdbx_strand_id
1 'polypeptide(L)'
;MKNIFLSTIALFVMMSNCQAQLKKVNESCKEMPCENGLTCVTLKNGDKKCATCDQSSLDGFTRNVDDYCKGFETGWTPESSIEFKESLAPDGRVCVDVFDIMLEKAKKCKEAREYREYKCWADGDDEHKGAIKQVAESIDRMSKHKYRQIQDKRVYYCSKSYYDSRLSTYNSRCNLNFPDINQKLDIMKNSMKEGKKVDCGDIEDYGKSCEYCLQAAKDLLYDGFRNNSSYTPDEYSDVFKQAEKAVNLTKEMQDDAKSKSLCE
;
A
#
# COMPACT_ATOMS: atom_id res chain seq x y z
N MET A 1 81.23 -64.53 27.64
CA MET A 1 81.31 -63.56 26.51
C MET A 1 79.90 -63.10 26.19
N LYS A 2 79.71 -61.78 26.18
CA LYS A 2 78.44 -61.08 25.92
C LYS A 2 77.98 -61.31 24.47
N ASN A 3 76.69 -61.50 24.25
CA ASN A 3 76.04 -61.17 22.98
C ASN A 3 74.72 -60.45 23.25
N ILE A 4 74.76 -59.15 22.97
CA ILE A 4 73.65 -58.20 22.94
C ILE A 4 73.26 -58.13 21.46
N PHE A 5 72.00 -58.38 21.11
CA PHE A 5 71.48 -57.91 19.84
C PHE A 5 70.15 -57.19 20.06
N LEU A 6 70.17 -55.94 19.60
CA LEU A 6 69.18 -54.90 19.84
C LEU A 6 67.84 -55.25 19.20
N SER A 7 66.79 -55.06 19.98
CA SER A 7 65.40 -54.96 19.51
C SER A 7 65.15 -53.52 19.05
N THR A 8 65.19 -53.29 17.73
CA THR A 8 64.86 -51.99 17.15
C THR A 8 63.34 -51.86 17.04
N ILE A 9 62.72 -51.24 18.04
CA ILE A 9 61.33 -50.78 17.98
C ILE A 9 61.30 -49.58 17.02
N ALA A 10 60.76 -49.80 15.82
CA ALA A 10 60.46 -48.73 14.88
C ALA A 10 59.24 -47.94 15.39
N LEU A 11 59.49 -46.78 15.98
CA LEU A 11 58.45 -45.81 16.34
C LEU A 11 58.01 -45.09 15.05
N PHE A 12 56.97 -45.58 14.39
CA PHE A 12 56.31 -44.85 13.31
C PHE A 12 55.48 -43.71 13.92
N VAL A 13 56.07 -42.52 13.98
CA VAL A 13 55.33 -41.28 14.25
C VAL A 13 54.46 -41.01 13.03
N MET A 14 53.18 -41.39 13.09
CA MET A 14 52.19 -40.89 12.14
C MET A 14 52.02 -39.39 12.41
N MET A 15 52.76 -38.56 11.68
CA MET A 15 52.37 -37.17 11.51
C MET A 15 51.08 -37.17 10.70
N SER A 16 49.95 -37.14 11.40
CA SER A 16 48.67 -36.76 10.81
C SER A 16 48.87 -35.36 10.24
N ASN A 17 49.04 -35.27 8.92
CA ASN A 17 48.83 -34.03 8.20
C ASN A 17 47.39 -33.60 8.52
N CYS A 18 47.24 -32.73 9.52
CA CYS A 18 46.03 -31.96 9.71
C CYS A 18 45.95 -31.07 8.47
N GLN A 19 45.29 -31.57 7.42
CA GLN A 19 44.81 -30.71 6.35
C GLN A 19 43.82 -29.78 7.03
N ALA A 20 44.30 -28.59 7.42
CA ALA A 20 43.45 -27.55 7.97
C ALA A 20 42.32 -27.34 6.96
N GLN A 21 41.11 -27.75 7.33
CA GLN A 21 39.95 -27.66 6.45
C GLN A 21 39.63 -26.17 6.29
N LEU A 22 39.97 -25.61 5.14
CA LEU A 22 39.60 -24.25 4.78
C LEU A 22 38.08 -24.14 4.69
N LYS A 23 37.55 -22.99 5.10
CA LYS A 23 36.12 -22.73 5.15
C LYS A 23 35.61 -22.17 3.83
N LYS A 24 34.50 -22.73 3.35
CA LYS A 24 33.81 -22.31 2.12
C LYS A 24 32.96 -21.06 2.37
N VAL A 25 32.48 -20.44 1.29
CA VAL A 25 31.51 -19.34 1.37
C VAL A 25 30.32 -19.71 2.26
N ASN A 26 29.84 -18.77 3.07
CA ASN A 26 28.78 -18.92 4.09
C ASN A 26 29.17 -19.76 5.33
N GLU A 27 30.33 -20.43 5.37
CA GLU A 27 30.76 -21.16 6.55
C GLU A 27 31.42 -20.25 7.60
N SER A 28 31.31 -20.62 8.88
CA SER A 28 31.93 -19.84 9.96
C SER A 28 33.46 -19.93 9.94
N CYS A 29 34.12 -18.78 10.03
CA CYS A 29 35.58 -18.64 10.04
C CYS A 29 36.14 -18.22 11.41
N LYS A 30 35.44 -18.55 12.51
CA LYS A 30 35.94 -18.28 13.88
C LYS A 30 37.15 -19.14 14.24
N GLU A 31 37.15 -20.40 13.78
CA GLU A 31 38.13 -21.41 14.20
C GLU A 31 39.17 -21.73 13.10
N MET A 32 38.81 -21.51 11.83
CA MET A 32 39.63 -21.86 10.67
C MET A 32 39.55 -20.78 9.59
N PRO A 33 40.62 -20.57 8.80
CA PRO A 33 40.64 -19.58 7.74
C PRO A 33 39.75 -19.98 6.56
N CYS A 34 39.33 -18.99 5.78
CA CYS A 34 38.57 -19.19 4.55
C CYS A 34 39.44 -19.74 3.41
N GLU A 35 38.80 -20.36 2.42
CA GLU A 35 39.45 -20.73 1.16
C GLU A 35 40.08 -19.53 0.45
N ASN A 36 41.11 -19.77 -0.37
CA ASN A 36 41.81 -18.72 -1.11
C ASN A 36 40.83 -17.89 -1.95
N GLY A 37 40.92 -16.56 -1.84
CA GLY A 37 40.03 -15.63 -2.52
C GLY A 37 38.75 -15.28 -1.76
N LEU A 38 38.52 -15.89 -0.59
CA LEU A 38 37.44 -15.51 0.33
C LEU A 38 37.98 -14.67 1.49
N THR A 39 37.12 -13.81 2.03
CA THR A 39 37.42 -12.97 3.20
C THR A 39 36.57 -13.40 4.38
N CYS A 40 37.17 -13.53 5.56
CA CYS A 40 36.43 -13.71 6.81
C CYS A 40 35.84 -12.37 7.25
N VAL A 41 34.54 -12.19 7.07
CA VAL A 41 33.80 -10.96 7.39
C VAL A 41 32.97 -11.13 8.65
N THR A 42 32.75 -10.03 9.38
CA THR A 42 31.93 -9.98 10.58
C THR A 42 30.53 -9.46 10.22
N LEU A 43 29.51 -10.25 10.53
CA LEU A 43 28.10 -9.92 10.37
C LEU A 43 27.63 -8.97 11.48
N LYS A 44 26.44 -8.36 11.29
CA LYS A 44 25.82 -7.47 12.29
C LYS A 44 25.61 -8.11 13.67
N ASN A 45 25.35 -9.42 13.72
CA ASN A 45 25.17 -10.16 14.97
C ASN A 45 26.50 -10.55 15.64
N GLY A 46 27.64 -10.14 15.08
CA GLY A 46 28.99 -10.47 15.58
C GLY A 46 29.53 -11.81 15.09
N ASP A 47 28.74 -12.60 14.35
CA ASP A 47 29.24 -13.84 13.75
C ASP A 47 30.21 -13.57 12.61
N LYS A 48 31.16 -14.49 12.43
CA LYS A 48 32.14 -14.42 11.35
C LYS A 48 31.89 -15.53 10.35
N LYS A 49 31.74 -15.16 9.07
CA LYS A 49 31.53 -16.08 7.95
C LYS A 49 32.50 -15.76 6.80
N CYS A 50 32.80 -16.75 5.97
CA CYS A 50 33.56 -16.55 4.74
C CYS A 50 32.68 -15.97 3.63
N ALA A 51 33.11 -14.86 3.05
CA ALA A 51 32.43 -14.14 1.97
C ALA A 51 33.34 -13.98 0.75
N THR A 52 32.73 -13.77 -0.41
CA THR A 52 33.42 -13.42 -1.66
C THR A 52 33.80 -11.94 -1.74
N CYS A 53 33.36 -11.14 -0.77
CA CYS A 53 33.62 -9.70 -0.68
C CYS A 53 34.36 -9.37 0.62
N ASP A 54 34.98 -8.20 0.69
CA ASP A 54 35.60 -7.68 1.92
C ASP A 54 34.59 -7.02 2.87
N GLN A 55 35.04 -6.68 4.08
CA GLN A 55 34.18 -6.05 5.10
C GLN A 55 33.63 -4.70 4.62
N SER A 56 34.42 -3.88 3.94
CA SER A 56 33.98 -2.56 3.47
C SER A 56 32.84 -2.68 2.45
N SER A 57 32.95 -3.64 1.53
CA SER A 57 31.93 -3.94 0.53
C SER A 57 30.68 -4.52 1.18
N LEU A 58 30.84 -5.46 2.11
CA LEU A 58 29.72 -6.01 2.89
C LEU A 58 28.97 -4.91 3.64
N ASP A 59 29.68 -4.02 4.32
CA ASP A 59 29.10 -2.90 5.06
C ASP A 59 28.35 -1.94 4.13
N GLY A 60 28.95 -1.64 2.96
CA GLY A 60 28.32 -0.81 1.93
C GLY A 60 27.03 -1.41 1.37
N PHE A 61 27.05 -2.69 0.98
CA PHE A 61 25.86 -3.38 0.48
C PHE A 61 24.80 -3.54 1.58
N THR A 62 25.22 -3.79 2.82
CA THR A 62 24.31 -3.91 3.96
C THR A 62 23.63 -2.57 4.25
N ARG A 63 24.35 -1.45 4.19
CA ARG A 63 23.75 -0.12 4.30
C ARG A 63 22.72 0.12 3.20
N ASN A 64 23.02 -0.26 1.96
CA ASN A 64 22.09 -0.13 0.84
C ASN A 64 20.81 -0.98 1.04
N VAL A 65 20.96 -2.21 1.55
CA VAL A 65 19.82 -3.04 1.97
C VAL A 65 19.03 -2.35 3.07
N ASP A 66 19.69 -1.82 4.09
CA ASP A 66 19.03 -1.13 5.19
C ASP A 66 18.25 0.10 4.69
N ASP A 67 18.82 0.91 3.81
CA ASP A 67 18.20 2.12 3.28
C ASP A 67 16.88 1.84 2.54
N TYR A 68 16.81 0.73 1.80
CA TYR A 68 15.59 0.33 1.08
C TYR A 68 14.64 -0.56 1.88
N CYS A 69 15.15 -1.36 2.80
CA CYS A 69 14.35 -2.32 3.58
C CYS A 69 13.95 -1.81 4.97
N LYS A 70 14.37 -0.60 5.37
CA LYS A 70 14.12 -0.02 6.70
C LYS A 70 12.64 -0.06 7.08
N GLY A 71 12.34 -0.63 8.25
CA GLY A 71 10.98 -0.73 8.78
C GLY A 71 10.17 -1.93 8.27
N PHE A 72 10.74 -2.76 7.41
CA PHE A 72 10.05 -3.89 6.77
C PHE A 72 10.92 -5.15 6.71
N GLU A 73 11.81 -5.33 7.69
CA GLU A 73 12.80 -6.42 7.73
C GLU A 73 12.16 -7.81 7.62
N THR A 74 10.93 -7.99 8.10
CA THR A 74 10.16 -9.24 8.07
C THR A 74 9.10 -9.29 6.96
N GLY A 75 9.07 -8.30 6.06
CA GLY A 75 8.10 -8.19 4.97
C GLY A 75 7.21 -6.95 5.05
N TRP A 76 6.62 -6.60 3.91
CA TRP A 76 5.76 -5.43 3.77
C TRP A 76 4.29 -5.82 3.94
N THR A 77 3.57 -5.08 4.79
CA THR A 77 2.10 -5.01 4.75
C THR A 77 1.68 -3.55 4.55
N PRO A 78 0.59 -3.29 3.78
CA PRO A 78 0.03 -1.95 3.63
C PRO A 78 -0.17 -1.25 4.98
N GLU A 79 -0.81 -1.93 5.92
CA GLU A 79 -1.28 -1.35 7.18
C GLU A 79 -0.14 -1.02 8.16
N SER A 80 1.05 -1.61 7.99
CA SER A 80 2.20 -1.31 8.84
C SER A 80 2.99 -0.11 8.33
N SER A 81 2.86 0.27 7.06
CA SER A 81 3.67 1.34 6.46
C SER A 81 3.21 2.72 6.91
N ILE A 82 4.15 3.65 7.00
CA ILE A 82 3.85 5.03 7.37
C ILE A 82 3.15 5.74 6.21
N GLU A 83 3.55 5.43 4.97
CA GLU A 83 3.00 6.01 3.76
C GLU A 83 1.50 5.71 3.65
N PHE A 84 1.10 4.47 3.93
CA PHE A 84 -0.31 4.07 3.93
C PHE A 84 -1.10 4.81 5.00
N LYS A 85 -0.58 4.85 6.24
CA LYS A 85 -1.24 5.53 7.37
C LYS A 85 -1.42 7.03 7.11
N GLU A 86 -0.40 7.68 6.56
CA GLU A 86 -0.43 9.09 6.20
C GLU A 86 -1.36 9.38 5.02
N SER A 87 -1.60 8.37 4.17
CA SER A 87 -2.51 8.43 3.02
C SER A 87 -3.92 7.93 3.33
N LEU A 88 -4.23 7.57 4.58
CA LEU A 88 -5.56 7.08 4.96
C LEU A 88 -6.51 8.26 5.22
N ALA A 89 -7.56 8.36 4.44
CA ALA A 89 -8.62 9.35 4.60
C ALA A 89 -9.57 8.99 5.76
N PRO A 90 -10.31 9.97 6.32
CA PRO A 90 -11.22 9.74 7.46
C PRO A 90 -12.32 8.69 7.20
N ASP A 91 -12.75 8.50 5.95
CA ASP A 91 -13.75 7.50 5.56
C ASP A 91 -13.14 6.10 5.33
N GLY A 92 -11.85 5.93 5.63
CA GLY A 92 -11.11 4.67 5.52
C GLY A 92 -10.60 4.36 4.12
N ARG A 93 -10.71 5.30 3.17
CA ARG A 93 -10.13 5.14 1.82
C ARG A 93 -8.68 5.59 1.79
N VAL A 94 -7.92 5.08 0.82
CA VAL A 94 -6.48 5.38 0.70
C VAL A 94 -6.10 5.82 -0.72
N CYS A 95 -5.12 6.71 -0.83
CA CYS A 95 -4.58 7.14 -2.13
C CYS A 95 -3.99 5.94 -2.88
N VAL A 96 -4.42 5.69 -4.13
CA VAL A 96 -3.95 4.52 -4.90
C VAL A 96 -2.44 4.53 -5.14
N ASP A 97 -1.85 5.72 -5.28
CA ASP A 97 -0.45 5.90 -5.61
C ASP A 97 0.45 5.46 -4.45
N VAL A 98 -0.08 5.40 -3.22
CA VAL A 98 0.67 4.90 -2.06
C VAL A 98 1.09 3.45 -2.26
N PHE A 99 0.25 2.63 -2.88
CA PHE A 99 0.58 1.24 -3.15
C PHE A 99 1.71 1.12 -4.16
N ASP A 100 1.77 2.01 -5.15
CA ASP A 100 2.84 2.02 -6.14
C ASP A 100 4.18 2.42 -5.52
N ILE A 101 4.16 3.45 -4.65
CA ILE A 101 5.34 3.86 -3.87
C ILE A 101 5.84 2.70 -3.00
N MET A 102 4.95 2.02 -2.29
CA MET A 102 5.31 0.88 -1.44
C MET A 102 5.86 -0.30 -2.26
N LEU A 103 5.23 -0.61 -3.41
CA LEU A 103 5.69 -1.66 -4.31
C LEU A 103 7.08 -1.35 -4.87
N GLU A 104 7.34 -0.10 -5.24
CA GLU A 104 8.66 0.31 -5.74
C GLU A 104 9.74 0.18 -4.65
N LYS A 105 9.46 0.61 -3.41
CA LYS A 105 10.39 0.44 -2.29
C LYS A 105 10.67 -1.03 -2.00
N ALA A 106 9.65 -1.87 -2.02
CA ALA A 106 9.82 -3.32 -1.83
C ALA A 106 10.65 -3.97 -2.95
N LYS A 107 10.47 -3.54 -4.20
CA LYS A 107 11.33 -3.98 -5.33
C LYS A 107 12.79 -3.57 -5.13
N LYS A 108 13.05 -2.31 -4.76
CA LYS A 108 14.42 -1.83 -4.47
C LYS A 108 15.05 -2.59 -3.29
N CYS A 109 14.27 -2.89 -2.26
CA CYS A 109 14.73 -3.73 -1.14
C CYS A 109 15.11 -5.15 -1.61
N LYS A 110 14.28 -5.79 -2.46
CA LYS A 110 14.56 -7.10 -3.05
C LYS A 110 15.84 -7.06 -3.89
N GLU A 111 15.96 -6.10 -4.80
CA GLU A 111 17.12 -5.93 -5.68
C GLU A 111 18.41 -5.69 -4.88
N ALA A 112 18.36 -4.86 -3.82
CA ALA A 112 19.50 -4.62 -2.96
C ALA A 112 19.95 -5.89 -2.22
N ARG A 113 19.01 -6.71 -1.76
CA ARG A 113 19.30 -8.02 -1.15
C ARG A 113 19.93 -8.96 -2.17
N GLU A 114 19.27 -9.18 -3.31
CA GLU A 114 19.80 -10.03 -4.40
C GLU A 114 21.21 -9.62 -4.81
N TYR A 115 21.46 -8.32 -4.93
CA TYR A 115 22.79 -7.79 -5.24
C TYR A 115 23.82 -8.11 -4.15
N ARG A 116 23.49 -7.88 -2.87
CA ARG A 116 24.38 -8.23 -1.75
C ARG A 116 24.68 -9.74 -1.72
N GLU A 117 23.66 -10.57 -1.86
CA GLU A 117 23.80 -12.03 -1.82
C GLU A 117 24.65 -12.55 -2.98
N TYR A 118 24.42 -12.03 -4.18
CA TYR A 118 25.25 -12.34 -5.35
C TYR A 118 26.71 -11.93 -5.15
N LYS A 119 26.95 -10.72 -4.60
CA LYS A 119 28.31 -10.15 -4.48
C LYS A 119 29.13 -10.71 -3.33
N CYS A 120 28.51 -11.07 -2.21
CA CYS A 120 29.22 -11.48 -0.99
C CYS A 120 29.07 -12.97 -0.65
N TRP A 121 28.03 -13.64 -1.16
CA TRP A 121 27.62 -14.94 -0.62
C TRP A 121 27.38 -16.00 -1.70
N ALA A 122 27.82 -15.75 -2.94
CA ALA A 122 27.66 -16.65 -4.08
C ALA A 122 26.19 -17.11 -4.26
N ASP A 123 25.29 -16.14 -4.41
CA ASP A 123 23.82 -16.30 -4.46
C ASP A 123 23.14 -16.65 -3.13
N GLY A 124 23.90 -16.66 -2.03
CA GLY A 124 23.38 -16.84 -0.68
C GLY A 124 23.09 -18.31 -0.32
N ASP A 125 23.11 -18.58 0.99
CA ASP A 125 22.59 -19.82 1.57
C ASP A 125 21.04 -19.79 1.67
N ASP A 126 20.45 -20.84 2.24
CA ASP A 126 18.99 -20.95 2.38
C ASP A 126 18.37 -19.83 3.23
N GLU A 127 19.12 -19.28 4.20
CA GLU A 127 18.68 -18.15 5.02
C GLU A 127 18.56 -16.89 4.17
N HIS A 128 19.60 -16.59 3.39
CA HIS A 128 19.63 -15.43 2.50
C HIS A 128 18.55 -15.53 1.41
N LYS A 129 18.39 -16.70 0.79
CA LYS A 129 17.34 -16.97 -0.20
C LYS A 129 15.94 -16.89 0.42
N GLY A 130 15.78 -17.37 1.65
CA GLY A 130 14.55 -17.25 2.41
C GLY A 130 14.13 -15.79 2.63
N ALA A 131 15.08 -14.92 2.98
CA ALA A 131 14.81 -13.49 3.15
C ALA A 131 14.42 -12.80 1.83
N ILE A 132 15.09 -13.11 0.71
CA ILE A 132 14.71 -12.60 -0.62
C ILE A 132 13.28 -13.05 -0.98
N LYS A 133 12.97 -14.32 -0.74
CA LYS A 133 11.64 -14.89 -1.00
C LYS A 133 10.55 -14.20 -0.19
N GLN A 134 10.79 -13.90 1.09
CA GLN A 134 9.83 -13.17 1.94
C GLN A 134 9.50 -11.76 1.40
N VAL A 135 10.51 -11.05 0.88
CA VAL A 135 10.29 -9.75 0.22
C VAL A 135 9.50 -9.93 -1.07
N ALA A 136 9.83 -10.93 -1.89
CA ALA A 136 9.10 -11.24 -3.12
C ALA A 136 7.62 -11.57 -2.86
N GLU A 137 7.32 -12.38 -1.85
CA GLU A 137 5.95 -12.68 -1.44
C GLU A 137 5.22 -11.43 -0.92
N SER A 138 5.93 -10.50 -0.27
CA SER A 138 5.35 -9.23 0.16
C SER A 138 4.92 -8.36 -1.03
N ILE A 139 5.73 -8.33 -2.11
CA ILE A 139 5.40 -7.62 -3.35
C ILE A 139 4.12 -8.17 -3.97
N ASP A 140 3.99 -9.51 -4.04
CA ASP A 140 2.77 -10.16 -4.55
C ASP A 140 1.55 -9.84 -3.68
N ARG A 141 1.68 -9.95 -2.35
CA ARG A 141 0.60 -9.60 -1.40
C ARG A 141 0.15 -8.15 -1.54
N MET A 142 1.09 -7.20 -1.64
CA MET A 142 0.75 -5.78 -1.83
C MET A 142 0.08 -5.52 -3.16
N SER A 143 0.53 -6.17 -4.23
CA SER A 143 -0.07 -6.04 -5.57
C SER A 143 -1.53 -6.54 -5.57
N LYS A 144 -1.77 -7.71 -4.95
CA LYS A 144 -3.11 -8.27 -4.75
C LYS A 144 -3.97 -7.40 -3.85
N HIS A 145 -3.40 -6.83 -2.79
CA HIS A 145 -4.11 -5.93 -1.89
C HIS A 145 -4.53 -4.65 -2.62
N LYS A 146 -3.64 -4.01 -3.39
CA LYS A 146 -3.97 -2.86 -4.24
C LYS A 146 -5.15 -3.17 -5.16
N TYR A 147 -5.08 -4.30 -5.87
CA TYR A 147 -6.15 -4.72 -6.77
C TYR A 147 -7.49 -4.88 -6.03
N ARG A 148 -7.48 -5.51 -4.86
CA ARG A 148 -8.67 -5.66 -4.01
C ARG A 148 -9.25 -4.32 -3.59
N GLN A 149 -8.42 -3.40 -3.09
CA GLN A 149 -8.87 -2.07 -2.67
C GLN A 149 -9.50 -1.26 -3.82
N ILE A 150 -8.98 -1.42 -5.04
CA ILE A 150 -9.56 -0.83 -6.25
C ILE A 150 -10.92 -1.46 -6.57
N GLN A 151 -11.02 -2.79 -6.58
CA GLN A 151 -12.28 -3.51 -6.85
C GLN A 151 -13.36 -3.18 -5.82
N ASP A 152 -12.96 -3.08 -4.55
CA ASP A 152 -13.85 -2.77 -3.43
C ASP A 152 -14.17 -1.26 -3.33
N LYS A 153 -13.68 -0.43 -4.27
CA LYS A 153 -13.90 1.03 -4.32
C LYS A 153 -13.46 1.74 -3.02
N ARG A 154 -12.35 1.27 -2.44
CA ARG A 154 -11.74 1.75 -1.19
C ARG A 154 -10.53 2.65 -1.42
N VAL A 155 -10.34 3.14 -2.65
CA VAL A 155 -9.22 4.02 -3.00
C VAL A 155 -9.71 5.34 -3.59
N TYR A 156 -8.87 6.37 -3.48
CA TYR A 156 -9.00 7.62 -4.23
C TYR A 156 -7.71 7.91 -5.01
N TYR A 157 -7.78 8.87 -5.94
CA TYR A 157 -6.77 9.03 -7.00
C TYR A 157 -6.16 10.42 -7.10
N CYS A 158 -6.35 11.25 -6.07
CA CYS A 158 -5.75 12.56 -5.93
C CYS A 158 -4.94 12.64 -4.62
N SER A 159 -4.37 13.81 -4.31
CA SER A 159 -3.69 13.99 -3.01
C SER A 159 -4.68 13.89 -1.86
N LYS A 160 -4.22 13.42 -0.70
CA LYS A 160 -5.07 13.29 0.50
C LYS A 160 -5.73 14.62 0.89
N SER A 161 -4.98 15.71 0.89
CA SER A 161 -5.52 17.03 1.25
C SER A 161 -6.63 17.48 0.31
N TYR A 162 -6.49 17.19 -0.99
CA TYR A 162 -7.52 17.51 -1.98
C TYR A 162 -8.75 16.63 -1.80
N TYR A 163 -8.55 15.32 -1.61
CA TYR A 163 -9.63 14.37 -1.30
C TYR A 163 -10.40 14.77 -0.04
N ASP A 164 -9.70 15.03 1.07
CA ASP A 164 -10.28 15.43 2.35
C ASP A 164 -11.11 16.72 2.23
N SER A 165 -10.62 17.69 1.44
CA SER A 165 -11.34 18.94 1.17
C SER A 165 -12.65 18.70 0.42
N ARG A 166 -12.61 17.86 -0.63
CA ARG A 166 -13.81 17.48 -1.40
C ARG A 166 -14.79 16.67 -0.57
N LEU A 167 -14.29 15.71 0.21
CA LEU A 167 -15.11 14.89 1.11
C LEU A 167 -15.80 15.75 2.19
N SER A 168 -15.08 16.71 2.78
CA SER A 168 -15.66 17.65 3.74
C SER A 168 -16.78 18.50 3.13
N THR A 169 -16.55 19.03 1.93
CA THR A 169 -17.57 19.79 1.19
C THR A 169 -18.79 18.93 0.86
N TYR A 170 -18.56 17.70 0.40
CA TYR A 170 -19.61 16.72 0.16
C TYR A 170 -20.44 16.45 1.42
N ASN A 171 -19.79 16.09 2.54
CA ASN A 171 -20.47 15.80 3.80
C ASN A 171 -21.28 17.01 4.31
N SER A 172 -20.79 18.22 4.10
CA SER A 172 -21.50 19.45 4.49
C SER A 172 -22.73 19.72 3.63
N ARG A 173 -22.63 19.51 2.30
CA ARG A 173 -23.70 19.87 1.34
C ARG A 173 -24.71 18.75 1.12
N CYS A 174 -24.30 17.50 1.29
CA CYS A 174 -25.11 16.32 1.00
C CYS A 174 -25.71 15.65 2.25
N ASN A 175 -25.72 16.33 3.40
CA ASN A 175 -26.47 15.90 4.57
C ASN A 175 -27.98 16.19 4.40
N LEU A 176 -28.57 15.66 3.34
CA LEU A 176 -29.97 15.84 2.97
C LEU A 176 -30.76 14.56 3.21
N ASN A 177 -31.97 14.68 3.75
CA ASN A 177 -32.91 13.57 3.81
C ASN A 177 -33.73 13.51 2.51
N PHE A 178 -33.16 12.85 1.48
CA PHE A 178 -33.83 12.70 0.18
C PHE A 178 -35.23 12.05 0.27
N PRO A 179 -35.47 11.01 1.08
CA PRO A 179 -36.82 10.50 1.33
C PRO A 179 -37.81 11.60 1.74
N ASP A 180 -37.48 12.43 2.72
CA ASP A 180 -38.35 13.51 3.20
C ASP A 180 -38.55 14.58 2.12
N ILE A 181 -37.48 14.98 1.44
CA ILE A 181 -37.54 15.97 0.34
C ILE A 181 -38.46 15.46 -0.76
N ASN A 182 -38.28 14.21 -1.20
CA ASN A 182 -39.09 13.61 -2.26
C ASN A 182 -40.56 13.52 -1.85
N GLN A 183 -40.86 13.11 -0.61
CA GLN A 183 -42.23 13.05 -0.11
C GLN A 183 -42.90 14.43 -0.15
N LYS A 184 -42.21 15.48 0.30
CA LYS A 184 -42.75 16.85 0.29
C LYS A 184 -42.96 17.36 -1.14
N LEU A 185 -42.00 17.13 -2.04
CA LEU A 185 -42.14 17.48 -3.46
C LEU A 185 -43.31 16.73 -4.11
N ASP A 186 -43.52 15.45 -3.80
CA ASP A 186 -44.66 14.68 -4.33
C ASP A 186 -46.01 15.21 -3.82
N ILE A 187 -46.10 15.61 -2.55
CA ILE A 187 -47.32 16.23 -1.98
C ILE A 187 -47.63 17.55 -2.70
N MET A 188 -46.62 18.41 -2.86
CA MET A 188 -46.78 19.68 -3.58
C MET A 188 -47.15 19.45 -5.05
N LYS A 189 -46.50 18.50 -5.73
CA LYS A 189 -46.80 18.14 -7.11
C LYS A 189 -48.24 17.68 -7.29
N ASN A 190 -48.77 16.88 -6.37
CA ASN A 190 -50.16 16.45 -6.42
C ASN A 190 -51.14 17.60 -6.14
N SER A 191 -50.81 18.49 -5.19
CA SER A 191 -51.60 19.70 -4.93
C SER A 191 -51.69 20.60 -6.17
N MET A 192 -50.59 20.78 -6.88
CA MET A 192 -50.57 21.53 -8.14
C MET A 192 -51.43 20.88 -9.24
N LYS A 193 -51.46 19.54 -9.32
CA LYS A 193 -52.34 18.82 -10.25
C LYS A 193 -53.83 19.03 -9.94
N GLU A 194 -54.15 19.21 -8.66
CA GLU A 194 -55.50 19.56 -8.20
C GLU A 194 -55.83 21.05 -8.37
N GLY A 195 -54.91 21.85 -8.93
CA GLY A 195 -55.08 23.30 -9.12
C GLY A 195 -54.95 24.10 -7.82
N LYS A 196 -54.40 23.51 -6.75
CA LYS A 196 -54.16 24.20 -5.48
C LYS A 196 -52.86 24.99 -5.56
N LYS A 197 -52.82 26.10 -4.82
CA LYS A 197 -51.59 26.85 -4.63
C LYS A 197 -50.57 26.06 -3.79
N VAL A 198 -49.29 26.33 -4.02
CA VAL A 198 -48.17 25.74 -3.30
C VAL A 198 -47.14 26.81 -2.97
N ASP A 199 -46.38 26.58 -1.90
CA ASP A 199 -45.26 27.44 -1.52
C ASP A 199 -44.09 27.23 -2.50
N CYS A 200 -43.90 28.19 -3.40
CA CYS A 200 -42.81 28.14 -4.38
C CYS A 200 -41.44 28.45 -3.76
N GLY A 201 -41.39 29.09 -2.58
CA GLY A 201 -40.18 29.30 -1.81
C GLY A 201 -39.62 27.97 -1.29
N ASP A 202 -40.49 27.12 -0.74
CA ASP A 202 -40.12 25.75 -0.33
C ASP A 202 -39.54 24.93 -1.48
N ILE A 203 -40.18 24.99 -2.67
CA ILE A 203 -39.66 24.29 -3.87
C ILE A 203 -38.28 24.83 -4.26
N GLU A 204 -38.07 26.15 -4.20
CA GLU A 204 -36.78 26.78 -4.50
C GLU A 204 -35.68 26.35 -3.51
N ASP A 205 -36.00 26.32 -2.22
CA ASP A 205 -35.06 25.97 -1.16
C ASP A 205 -34.64 24.50 -1.23
N TYR A 206 -35.58 23.58 -1.54
CA TYR A 206 -35.23 22.19 -1.86
C TYR A 206 -34.35 22.11 -3.10
N GLY A 207 -34.70 22.84 -4.17
CA GLY A 207 -33.94 22.87 -5.41
C GLY A 207 -32.50 23.31 -5.17
N LYS A 208 -32.30 24.44 -4.50
CA LYS A 208 -30.97 24.98 -4.16
C LYS A 208 -30.15 24.03 -3.29
N SER A 209 -30.76 23.42 -2.28
CA SER A 209 -30.08 22.46 -1.40
C SER A 209 -29.60 21.23 -2.19
N CYS A 210 -30.47 20.70 -3.06
CA CYS A 210 -30.12 19.59 -3.94
C CYS A 210 -29.09 19.98 -5.00
N GLU A 211 -29.11 21.21 -5.54
CA GLU A 211 -28.08 21.71 -6.47
C GLU A 211 -26.70 21.81 -5.81
N TYR A 212 -26.63 22.31 -4.57
CA TYR A 212 -25.36 22.35 -3.83
C TYR A 212 -24.83 20.94 -3.54
N CYS A 213 -25.69 20.00 -3.16
CA CYS A 213 -25.28 18.61 -3.00
C CYS A 213 -24.85 18.00 -4.34
N LEU A 214 -25.60 18.20 -5.42
CA LEU A 214 -25.28 17.68 -6.75
C LEU A 214 -23.89 18.12 -7.20
N GLN A 215 -23.58 19.41 -7.05
CA GLN A 215 -22.27 19.93 -7.41
C GLN A 215 -21.16 19.40 -6.50
N ALA A 216 -21.38 19.31 -5.19
CA ALA A 216 -20.38 18.78 -4.26
C ALA A 216 -20.11 17.28 -4.50
N ALA A 217 -21.15 16.50 -4.79
CA ALA A 217 -21.04 15.10 -5.20
C ALA A 217 -20.27 15.01 -6.51
N LYS A 218 -20.63 15.81 -7.52
CA LYS A 218 -19.90 15.87 -8.79
C LYS A 218 -18.41 16.15 -8.57
N ASP A 219 -18.07 17.18 -7.81
CA ASP A 219 -16.68 17.54 -7.53
C ASP A 219 -15.94 16.37 -6.88
N LEU A 220 -16.50 15.74 -5.84
CA LEU A 220 -15.89 14.57 -5.20
C LEU A 220 -15.68 13.40 -6.17
N LEU A 221 -16.67 13.12 -7.04
CA LEU A 221 -16.60 12.03 -7.99
C LEU A 221 -15.55 12.26 -9.09
N TYR A 222 -15.52 13.46 -9.66
CA TYR A 222 -14.59 13.81 -10.73
C TYR A 222 -13.16 13.92 -10.21
N ASP A 223 -12.98 14.58 -9.06
CA ASP A 223 -11.66 14.87 -8.51
C ASP A 223 -11.07 13.71 -7.70
N GLY A 224 -11.92 12.90 -7.06
CA GLY A 224 -11.51 11.81 -6.19
C GLY A 224 -11.32 10.47 -6.91
N PHE A 225 -12.09 10.18 -7.98
CA PHE A 225 -12.29 8.82 -8.48
C PHE A 225 -11.99 8.61 -9.98
N ARG A 226 -11.05 9.38 -10.54
CA ARG A 226 -10.62 9.29 -11.97
C ARG A 226 -11.74 9.41 -13.01
N ASN A 227 -12.85 10.06 -12.65
CA ASN A 227 -13.95 10.31 -13.58
C ASN A 227 -14.49 9.03 -14.27
N ASN A 228 -14.49 7.88 -13.57
CA ASN A 228 -15.02 6.63 -14.12
C ASN A 228 -15.84 5.87 -13.07
N SER A 229 -17.10 5.63 -13.40
CA SER A 229 -18.11 4.96 -12.58
C SER A 229 -17.69 3.60 -12.01
N SER A 230 -16.80 2.86 -12.69
CA SER A 230 -16.31 1.56 -12.20
C SER A 230 -15.44 1.68 -10.94
N TYR A 231 -14.84 2.85 -10.70
CA TYR A 231 -13.98 3.12 -9.55
C TYR A 231 -14.68 3.95 -8.46
N THR A 232 -15.89 4.40 -8.74
CA THR A 232 -16.63 5.30 -7.86
C THR A 232 -17.45 4.50 -6.85
N PRO A 233 -17.37 4.83 -5.55
CA PRO A 233 -18.26 4.27 -4.52
C PRO A 233 -19.74 4.44 -4.85
N ASP A 234 -20.52 3.39 -4.60
CA ASP A 234 -21.95 3.39 -4.92
C ASP A 234 -22.69 4.44 -4.08
N GLU A 235 -22.28 4.64 -2.81
CA GLU A 235 -22.92 5.61 -1.92
C GLU A 235 -22.85 7.06 -2.45
N TYR A 236 -21.71 7.45 -3.02
CA TYR A 236 -21.54 8.80 -3.60
C TYR A 236 -22.28 8.92 -4.93
N SER A 237 -22.30 7.85 -5.72
CA SER A 237 -23.04 7.78 -6.98
C SER A 237 -24.55 7.87 -6.79
N ASP A 238 -25.08 7.21 -5.76
CA ASP A 238 -26.51 7.20 -5.46
C ASP A 238 -26.99 8.54 -4.93
N VAL A 239 -26.18 9.22 -4.09
CA VAL A 239 -26.46 10.59 -3.67
C VAL A 239 -26.43 11.56 -4.86
N PHE A 240 -25.44 11.42 -5.76
CA PHE A 240 -25.40 12.22 -6.99
C PHE A 240 -26.69 12.07 -7.82
N LYS A 241 -27.14 10.83 -8.07
CA LYS A 241 -28.38 10.56 -8.83
C LYS A 241 -29.63 11.08 -8.13
N GLN A 242 -29.72 10.93 -6.81
CA GLN A 242 -30.84 11.44 -6.02
C GLN A 242 -30.89 12.97 -6.06
N ALA A 243 -29.75 13.64 -5.90
CA ALA A 243 -29.64 15.08 -6.03
C ALA A 243 -30.05 15.55 -7.43
N GLU A 244 -29.54 14.91 -8.48
CA GLU A 244 -29.89 15.24 -9.87
C GLU A 244 -31.39 15.12 -10.15
N LYS A 245 -32.00 14.00 -9.72
CA LYS A 245 -33.45 13.78 -9.84
C LYS A 245 -34.24 14.86 -9.11
N ALA A 246 -33.87 15.19 -7.88
CA ALA A 246 -34.56 16.19 -7.08
C ALA A 246 -34.44 17.61 -7.69
N VAL A 247 -33.25 17.98 -8.18
CA VAL A 247 -33.04 19.25 -8.90
C VAL A 247 -33.96 19.34 -10.12
N ASN A 248 -33.99 18.31 -10.96
CA ASN A 248 -34.85 18.31 -12.15
C ASN A 248 -36.34 18.42 -11.78
N LEU A 249 -36.77 17.68 -10.76
CA LEU A 249 -38.15 17.73 -10.27
C LEU A 249 -38.53 19.13 -9.74
N THR A 250 -37.65 19.77 -8.96
CA THR A 250 -37.91 21.12 -8.44
C THR A 250 -38.01 22.16 -9.56
N LYS A 251 -37.18 22.05 -10.62
CA LYS A 251 -37.25 22.92 -11.80
C LYS A 251 -38.57 22.75 -12.55
N GLU A 252 -38.95 21.51 -12.86
CA GLU A 252 -40.24 21.20 -13.48
C GLU A 252 -41.41 21.78 -12.67
N MET A 253 -41.39 21.59 -11.35
CA MET A 253 -42.45 22.08 -10.47
C MET A 253 -42.49 23.62 -10.39
N GLN A 254 -41.34 24.30 -10.36
CA GLN A 254 -41.32 25.76 -10.39
C GLN A 254 -41.90 26.30 -11.70
N ASP A 255 -41.55 25.72 -12.84
CA ASP A 255 -42.04 26.14 -14.15
C ASP A 255 -43.55 25.89 -14.29
N ASP A 256 -44.02 24.73 -13.82
CA ASP A 256 -45.45 24.40 -13.77
C ASP A 256 -46.23 25.33 -12.84
N ALA A 257 -45.70 25.62 -11.64
CA ALA A 257 -46.37 26.48 -10.67
C ALA A 257 -46.46 27.93 -11.19
N LYS A 258 -45.40 28.45 -11.80
CA LYS A 258 -45.38 29.79 -12.39
C LYS A 258 -46.33 29.89 -13.58
N SER A 259 -46.28 28.93 -14.51
CA SER A 259 -47.13 28.95 -15.72
C SER A 259 -48.62 28.87 -15.41
N LYS A 260 -49.00 28.18 -14.32
CA LYS A 260 -50.39 28.03 -13.88
C LYS A 260 -50.80 29.04 -12.80
N SER A 261 -49.94 29.99 -12.43
CA SER A 261 -50.16 30.96 -11.33
C SER A 261 -50.53 30.28 -9.99
N LEU A 262 -49.89 29.15 -9.70
CA LEU A 262 -50.11 28.33 -8.50
C LEU A 262 -49.11 28.62 -7.38
N CYS A 263 -48.22 29.59 -7.54
CA CYS A 263 -47.41 30.04 -6.42
C CYS A 263 -48.26 30.84 -5.42
N GLU A 264 -48.13 30.51 -4.14
CA GLU A 264 -48.62 31.32 -3.02
C GLU A 264 -47.66 32.44 -2.66
#